data_AF-A0A1Z4VQR8-F1
#
_entry.id   AF-A0A1Z4VQR8-F1
#
_cell.length_a   1.000
_cell.length_b   1.000
_cell.length_c   1.000
_cell.angle_alpha   90.00
_cell.angle_beta   90.00
_cell.angle_gamma   90.00
#
_symmetry.space_group_name_H-M   'P 1'
#
loop_
_entity.id
_entity.type
_entity.pdbx_description
1 polymer ?
#
loop_
_entity_poly.entity_id
_entity_poly.type
_entity_poly.pdbx_seq_one_letter_code
_entity_poly.pdbx_strand_id
1 'polypeptide(L)'
;MSNRIRVIPNGPLILYGDIELQDGQGRVLERSAEIGLCRCGLSQRKPWCDGSHKQSGFSDDACFEDDRAQTPDQEPAPLTVQARANAMYIASGPMTLEGAQGSTTTRTRAALCRCGQSQRKPFCDASHKACGFEAD
;
A
#
# COMPACT_ATOMS: atom_id res chain seq x y z
N MET A 1 -12.68 2.52 15.16
CA MET A 1 -11.39 1.83 14.95
C MET A 1 -10.51 2.77 14.14
N SER A 2 -9.19 2.81 14.35
CA SER A 2 -8.29 3.65 13.56
C SER A 2 -7.68 2.83 12.42
N ASN A 3 -7.67 3.37 11.19
CA ASN A 3 -7.06 2.69 10.06
C ASN A 3 -5.54 2.85 10.10
N ARG A 4 -4.84 1.75 9.87
CA ARG A 4 -3.39 1.72 9.85
C ARG A 4 -2.85 0.90 8.69
N ILE A 5 -1.78 1.37 8.07
CA ILE A 5 -1.03 0.63 7.06
C ILE A 5 0.41 0.48 7.53
N ARG A 6 0.82 -0.74 7.85
CA ARG A 6 2.20 -1.06 8.19
C ARG A 6 2.99 -1.39 6.93
N VAL A 7 4.12 -0.72 6.74
CA VAL A 7 5.09 -1.02 5.69
C VAL A 7 6.13 -1.97 6.27
N ILE A 8 6.09 -3.23 5.85
CA ILE A 8 7.01 -4.24 6.38
C ILE A 8 8.33 -4.18 5.60
N PRO A 9 9.50 -4.09 6.26
CA PRO A 9 10.81 -4.15 5.59
C PRO A 9 10.92 -5.39 4.70
N ASN A 10 11.39 -5.20 3.47
CA ASN A 10 11.49 -6.23 2.43
C ASN A 10 10.19 -7.04 2.22
N GLY A 11 9.05 -6.45 2.58
CA GLY A 11 7.80 -7.18 2.78
C GLY A 11 6.56 -6.42 2.30
N PRO A 12 5.37 -6.96 2.63
CA PRO A 12 4.09 -6.43 2.17
C PRO A 12 3.70 -5.11 2.85
N LEU A 13 2.58 -4.54 2.38
CA LEU A 13 1.78 -3.64 3.20
C LEU A 13 0.79 -4.47 4.01
N ILE A 14 0.69 -4.25 5.32
CA ILE A 14 -0.35 -4.85 6.16
C ILE A 14 -1.32 -3.77 6.60
N LEU A 15 -2.57 -3.88 6.16
CA LEU A 15 -3.64 -2.94 6.44
C LEU A 15 -4.42 -3.45 7.65
N TYR A 16 -4.82 -2.54 8.52
CA TYR A 16 -5.71 -2.77 9.65
C TYR A 16 -6.80 -1.70 9.67
N GLY A 17 -8.06 -2.08 9.95
CA GLY A 17 -9.17 -1.12 10.04
C GLY A 17 -10.49 -1.72 9.57
N ASP A 18 -11.42 -0.88 9.12
CA ASP A 18 -12.60 -1.33 8.36
C ASP A 18 -12.27 -1.19 6.86
N ILE A 19 -11.76 -2.28 6.26
CA ILE A 19 -11.10 -2.23 4.96
C ILE A 19 -12.04 -2.74 3.87
N GLU A 20 -12.13 -1.98 2.78
CA GLU A 20 -12.72 -2.40 1.51
C GLU A 20 -11.63 -2.39 0.43
N LEU A 21 -11.23 -3.58 -0.02
CA LEU A 21 -10.29 -3.74 -1.14
C LEU A 21 -11.07 -3.83 -2.45
N GLN A 22 -10.66 -3.04 -3.44
CA GLN A 22 -11.28 -2.97 -4.75
C GLN A 22 -10.30 -3.25 -5.89
N ASP A 23 -10.80 -3.74 -7.02
CA ASP A 23 -10.05 -3.86 -8.27
C ASP A 23 -9.93 -2.53 -9.03
N GLY A 24 -9.29 -2.55 -10.21
CA GLY A 24 -9.11 -1.36 -11.05
C GLY A 24 -10.41 -0.73 -11.55
N GLN A 25 -11.52 -1.47 -11.56
CA GLN A 25 -12.86 -1.03 -11.96
C GLN A 25 -13.71 -0.56 -10.77
N GLY A 26 -13.21 -0.73 -9.54
CA GLY A 26 -13.91 -0.38 -8.31
C GLY A 26 -14.81 -1.49 -7.78
N ARG A 27 -14.72 -2.73 -8.31
CA ARG A 27 -15.45 -3.87 -7.76
C ARG A 27 -14.80 -4.31 -6.46
N VAL A 28 -15.62 -4.56 -5.44
CA VAL A 28 -15.13 -5.05 -4.15
C VAL A 28 -14.60 -6.46 -4.30
N LEU A 29 -13.33 -6.66 -3.98
CA LEU A 29 -12.65 -7.95 -3.91
C LEU A 29 -12.78 -8.57 -2.52
N GLU A 30 -12.64 -7.76 -1.48
CA GLU A 30 -12.63 -8.23 -0.10
C GLU A 30 -13.05 -7.12 0.87
N ARG A 31 -13.74 -7.52 1.96
CA ARG A 31 -13.93 -6.71 3.16
C ARG A 31 -13.34 -7.46 4.34
N SER A 32 -12.42 -6.83 5.07
CA SER A 32 -11.71 -7.49 6.17
C SER A 32 -11.22 -6.47 7.19
N ALA A 33 -10.94 -6.94 8.39
CA ALA A 33 -10.27 -6.15 9.42
C ALA A 33 -8.75 -6.05 9.20
N GLU A 34 -8.19 -7.00 8.43
CA GLU A 34 -6.76 -7.09 8.13
C GLU A 34 -6.54 -7.63 6.71
N ILE A 35 -5.67 -6.97 5.93
CA ILE A 35 -5.30 -7.41 4.57
C ILE A 35 -3.78 -7.23 4.35
N GLY A 36 -3.12 -8.28 3.84
CA GLY A 36 -1.73 -8.22 3.37
C GLY A 36 -1.64 -8.00 1.86
N LEU A 37 -1.16 -6.82 1.43
CA LEU A 37 -1.03 -6.46 0.02
C LEU A 37 0.40 -6.60 -0.50
N CYS A 38 0.54 -7.08 -1.74
CA CYS A 38 1.82 -7.21 -2.42
C CYS A 38 2.42 -5.82 -2.68
N ARG A 39 3.67 -5.64 -2.28
CA ARG A 39 4.46 -4.42 -2.50
C ARG A 39 5.69 -4.64 -3.38
N CYS A 40 6.11 -5.90 -3.54
CA CYS A 40 7.29 -6.26 -4.34
C CYS A 40 7.02 -6.38 -5.84
N GLY A 41 5.75 -6.39 -6.26
CA GLY A 41 5.34 -6.55 -7.66
C GLY A 41 5.33 -7.99 -8.19
N LEU A 42 5.74 -8.99 -7.38
CA LEU A 42 6.00 -10.35 -7.87
C LEU A 42 5.07 -11.43 -7.29
N SER A 43 4.06 -11.06 -6.51
CA SER A 43 3.02 -12.01 -6.08
C SER A 43 2.34 -12.65 -7.30
N GLN A 44 2.02 -13.94 -7.21
CA GLN A 44 1.20 -14.67 -8.17
C GLN A 44 -0.29 -14.61 -7.82
N ARG A 45 -0.62 -14.05 -6.65
CA ARG A 45 -1.99 -13.82 -6.16
C ARG A 45 -2.25 -12.34 -5.97
N LYS A 46 -1.78 -11.48 -6.88
CA LYS A 46 -2.04 -10.03 -6.78
C LYS A 46 -3.56 -9.77 -6.72
N PRO A 47 -3.99 -8.75 -5.96
CA PRO A 47 -3.22 -7.77 -5.19
C PRO A 47 -2.65 -8.28 -3.85
N TRP A 48 -3.00 -9.48 -3.41
CA TRP A 48 -2.54 -10.03 -2.13
C TRP A 48 -1.06 -10.39 -2.13
N CYS A 49 -0.44 -10.32 -0.96
CA CYS A 49 0.90 -10.88 -0.75
C CYS A 49 0.84 -12.40 -0.56
N ASP A 50 1.63 -13.14 -1.32
CA ASP A 50 1.75 -14.60 -1.25
C ASP A 50 3.10 -15.07 -0.68
N GLY A 51 3.96 -14.13 -0.27
CA GLY A 51 5.30 -14.42 0.23
C GLY A 51 6.42 -14.37 -0.81
N SER A 52 6.11 -14.12 -2.10
CA SER A 52 7.11 -14.05 -3.18
C SER A 52 8.25 -13.05 -2.92
N HIS A 53 7.99 -12.02 -2.11
CA HIS A 53 9.02 -11.04 -1.71
C HIS A 53 10.28 -11.70 -1.12
N LYS A 54 10.13 -12.80 -0.35
CA LYS A 54 11.23 -13.49 0.34
C LYS A 54 12.28 -14.09 -0.61
N GLN A 55 11.90 -14.40 -1.84
CA GLN A 55 12.77 -15.07 -2.82
C GLN A 55 13.04 -14.19 -4.05
N SER A 56 12.46 -12.99 -4.09
CA SER A 56 12.52 -12.10 -5.24
C SER A 56 13.70 -11.12 -5.27
N GLY A 57 14.47 -11.06 -4.19
CA GLY A 57 15.48 -9.99 -4.01
C GLY A 57 14.87 -8.60 -3.77
N PHE A 58 13.56 -8.52 -3.45
CA PHE A 58 12.92 -7.25 -3.08
C PHE A 58 13.60 -6.65 -1.84
N SER A 59 14.17 -5.47 -2.03
CA SER A 59 14.90 -4.73 -1.00
C SER A 59 14.27 -3.36 -0.79
N ASP A 60 13.86 -3.11 0.44
CA ASP A 60 13.29 -1.86 0.91
C ASP A 60 13.32 -1.85 2.44
N ASP A 61 13.97 -0.86 3.04
CA ASP A 61 14.11 -0.74 4.49
C ASP A 61 12.83 -0.27 5.20
N ALA A 62 11.78 0.04 4.44
CA ALA A 62 10.51 0.61 4.90
C ALA A 62 10.66 1.93 5.67
N CYS A 63 11.76 2.66 5.48
CA CYS A 63 11.93 4.01 5.99
C CYS A 63 11.44 5.02 4.95
N PHE A 64 10.74 6.06 5.38
CA PHE A 64 10.24 7.07 4.46
C PHE A 64 10.05 8.42 5.13
N GLU A 65 10.19 9.46 4.31
CA GLU A 65 9.75 10.81 4.61
C GLU A 65 8.50 11.12 3.80
N ASP A 66 7.69 12.06 4.29
CA ASP A 66 6.39 12.31 3.68
C ASP A 66 5.99 13.78 3.66
N ASP A 67 6.19 14.42 2.51
CA ASP A 67 6.06 15.87 2.30
C ASP A 67 4.62 16.39 2.26
N ARG A 68 3.61 15.51 2.24
CA ARG A 68 2.18 15.88 2.22
C ARG A 68 1.46 15.68 3.56
N ALA A 69 2.23 15.52 4.67
CA ALA A 69 1.77 15.18 6.02
C ALA A 69 0.46 15.88 6.38
N GLN A 70 -0.54 15.15 6.88
CA GLN A 70 -1.81 15.74 7.36
C GLN A 70 -1.90 15.66 8.88
N THR A 71 -2.69 16.57 9.45
CA THR A 71 -2.92 16.62 10.90
C THR A 71 -3.87 15.51 11.36
N PRO A 72 -3.83 15.11 12.65
CA PRO A 72 -4.60 13.99 13.18
C PRO A 72 -6.11 14.22 13.33
N ASP A 73 -6.61 15.45 13.17
CA ASP A 73 -8.00 15.84 13.47
C ASP A 73 -9.03 15.41 12.41
N GLN A 74 -8.88 14.21 11.87
CA GLN A 74 -9.80 13.64 10.89
C GLN A 74 -10.85 12.78 11.60
N GLU A 75 -12.13 12.97 11.25
CA GLU A 75 -13.19 12.08 11.73
C GLU A 75 -12.95 10.65 11.23
N PRO A 76 -13.14 9.60 12.05
CA PRO A 76 -12.99 8.22 11.61
C PRO A 76 -13.90 7.90 10.41
N ALA A 77 -13.33 7.30 9.37
CA ALA A 77 -14.07 6.80 8.21
C ALA A 77 -13.48 5.46 7.73
N PRO A 78 -14.22 4.64 6.96
CA PRO A 78 -13.70 3.39 6.41
C PRO A 78 -12.44 3.59 5.54
N LEU A 79 -11.60 2.56 5.45
CA LEU A 79 -10.44 2.53 4.57
C LEU A 79 -10.79 1.81 3.27
N THR A 80 -10.92 2.56 2.18
CA THR A 80 -11.03 1.98 0.83
C THR A 80 -9.65 1.91 0.19
N VAL A 81 -9.27 0.75 -0.34
CA VAL A 81 -8.02 0.58 -1.08
C VAL A 81 -8.32 0.02 -2.46
N GLN A 82 -7.95 0.77 -3.51
CA GLN A 82 -8.15 0.34 -4.89
C GLN A 82 -6.84 -0.09 -5.52
N ALA A 83 -6.78 -1.33 -6.02
CA ALA A 83 -5.67 -1.84 -6.81
C ALA A 83 -5.83 -1.43 -8.28
N ARG A 84 -5.17 -0.35 -8.72
CA ARG A 84 -5.28 0.13 -10.10
C ARG A 84 -4.57 -0.82 -11.07
N ALA A 85 -5.25 -1.22 -12.15
CA ALA A 85 -4.67 -2.05 -13.21
C ALA A 85 -3.29 -1.54 -13.64
N ASN A 86 -2.29 -2.43 -13.60
CA ASN A 86 -0.88 -2.18 -13.95
C ASN A 86 -0.23 -0.97 -13.24
N ALA A 87 -0.80 -0.55 -12.11
CA ALA A 87 -0.38 0.65 -11.40
C ALA A 87 -0.42 0.49 -9.87
N MET A 88 -0.46 1.62 -9.15
CA MET A 88 -0.40 1.71 -7.69
C MET A 88 -1.67 1.23 -6.97
N TYR A 89 -1.58 1.11 -5.65
CA TYR A 89 -2.79 1.19 -4.81
C TYR A 89 -3.20 2.63 -4.59
N ILE A 90 -4.50 2.90 -4.52
CA ILE A 90 -5.06 4.16 -4.03
C ILE A 90 -5.78 3.87 -2.72
N ALA A 91 -5.16 4.22 -1.61
CA ALA A 91 -5.78 4.14 -0.29
C ALA A 91 -6.48 5.46 0.01
N SER A 92 -7.74 5.40 0.45
CA SER A 92 -8.62 6.54 0.75
C SER A 92 -9.36 6.32 2.06
N GLY A 93 -9.46 7.37 2.86
CA GLY A 93 -9.91 7.31 4.25
C GLY A 93 -8.78 7.76 5.19
N PRO A 94 -9.10 8.35 6.35
CA PRO A 94 -8.10 8.71 7.35
C PRO A 94 -7.33 7.46 7.79
N MET A 95 -6.00 7.51 7.67
CA MET A 95 -5.13 6.40 7.98
C MET A 95 -3.77 6.89 8.45
N THR A 96 -3.12 6.10 9.30
CA THR A 96 -1.71 6.27 9.65
C THR A 96 -0.88 5.22 8.93
N LEU A 97 0.19 5.64 8.25
CA LEU A 97 1.19 4.72 7.72
C LEU A 97 2.33 4.62 8.74
N GLU A 98 2.77 3.40 9.03
CA GLU A 98 3.88 3.11 9.93
C GLU A 98 4.94 2.30 9.19
N GLY A 99 6.15 2.83 9.12
CA GLY A 99 7.33 2.16 8.56
C GLY A 99 8.34 1.77 9.63
N ALA A 100 9.56 1.45 9.20
CA ALA A 100 10.67 1.17 10.09
C ALA A 100 11.30 2.47 10.64
N GLN A 101 12.11 2.31 11.69
CA GLN A 101 12.90 3.39 12.31
C GLN A 101 12.09 4.64 12.70
N GLY A 102 10.82 4.45 13.07
CA GLY A 102 9.94 5.55 13.48
C GLY A 102 9.29 6.32 12.33
N SER A 103 9.49 5.90 11.07
CA SER A 103 8.81 6.49 9.91
C SER A 103 7.30 6.40 10.11
N THR A 104 6.63 7.55 10.19
CA THR A 104 5.18 7.62 10.40
C THR A 104 4.59 8.85 9.73
N THR A 105 3.36 8.73 9.24
CA THR A 105 2.64 9.82 8.60
C THR A 105 1.14 9.55 8.62
N THR A 106 0.34 10.61 8.64
CA THR A 106 -1.11 10.52 8.53
C THR A 106 -1.57 11.06 7.18
N ARG A 107 -2.49 10.34 6.54
CA ARG A 107 -3.05 10.63 5.22
C ARG A 107 -4.55 10.37 5.21
N THR A 108 -5.29 11.09 4.38
CA THR A 108 -6.67 10.76 3.98
C THR A 108 -6.72 10.12 2.60
N ARG A 109 -5.63 10.26 1.84
CA ARG A 109 -5.45 9.64 0.54
C ARG A 109 -3.97 9.45 0.22
N ALA A 110 -3.57 8.26 -0.22
CA ALA A 110 -2.20 7.99 -0.66
C ALA A 110 -2.15 7.06 -1.87
N ALA A 111 -1.20 7.31 -2.76
CA ALA A 111 -0.84 6.41 -3.84
C ALA A 111 0.34 5.54 -3.38
N LEU A 112 0.12 4.24 -3.16
CA LEU A 112 1.13 3.33 -2.61
C LEU A 112 1.70 2.43 -3.69
N CYS A 113 3.04 2.32 -3.71
CA CYS A 113 3.76 1.49 -4.66
C CYS A 113 3.30 0.03 -4.56
N ARG A 114 2.96 -0.55 -5.73
CA ARG A 114 2.60 -1.95 -5.90
C ARG A 114 3.63 -2.73 -6.72
N CYS A 115 4.35 -2.04 -7.61
CA CYS A 115 5.28 -2.64 -8.56
C CYS A 115 6.66 -2.99 -7.99
N GLY A 116 6.99 -2.54 -6.78
CA GLY A 116 8.30 -2.75 -6.17
C GLY A 116 9.43 -1.86 -6.69
N GLN A 117 9.18 -0.98 -7.66
CA GLN A 117 10.25 -0.20 -8.33
C GLN A 117 10.27 1.29 -8.02
N SER A 118 9.33 1.80 -7.20
CA SER A 118 9.35 3.21 -6.79
C SER A 118 10.66 3.57 -6.07
N GLN A 119 11.20 4.75 -6.34
CA GLN A 119 12.34 5.33 -5.62
C GLN A 119 11.91 6.18 -4.42
N ARG A 120 10.59 6.25 -4.16
CA ARG A 120 9.98 6.94 -3.02
C ARG A 120 9.06 6.00 -2.23
N LYS A 121 9.43 4.72 -2.13
CA LYS A 121 8.65 3.74 -1.35
C LYS A 121 8.41 4.28 0.08
N PRO A 122 7.22 4.02 0.66
CA PRO A 122 6.13 3.19 0.16
C PRO A 122 5.25 3.87 -0.89
N PHE A 123 5.49 5.15 -1.22
CA PHE A 123 4.66 5.91 -2.15
C PHE A 123 4.97 5.57 -3.60
N CYS A 124 4.00 5.79 -4.48
CA CYS A 124 4.18 5.65 -5.91
C CYS A 124 4.77 6.93 -6.53
N ASP A 125 5.79 6.77 -7.36
CA ASP A 125 6.45 7.81 -8.15
C ASP A 125 6.26 7.64 -9.67
N ALA A 126 5.32 6.77 -10.05
CA ALA A 126 5.02 6.37 -11.43
C ALA A 126 6.03 5.44 -12.13
N SER A 127 7.01 4.87 -11.41
CA SER A 127 7.95 3.88 -11.95
C SER A 127 7.27 2.66 -12.61
N HIS A 128 6.04 2.32 -12.22
CA HIS A 128 5.24 1.26 -12.85
C HIS A 128 5.06 1.42 -14.36
N LYS A 129 5.09 2.66 -14.88
CA LYS A 129 4.99 2.94 -16.32
C LYS A 129 6.24 2.49 -17.10
N ALA A 130 7.40 2.47 -16.45
CA ALA A 130 8.68 2.18 -17.09
C ALA A 130 9.15 0.75 -16.80
N CYS A 131 8.76 0.16 -15.67
CA CYS A 131 9.26 -1.15 -15.24
C CYS A 131 8.46 -2.36 -15.76
N GLY A 132 7.49 -2.15 -16.65
CA GLY A 132 6.67 -3.24 -17.21
C GLY A 132 5.82 -3.97 -16.16
N PHE A 133 5.29 -3.25 -15.17
CA PHE A 133 4.51 -3.87 -14.11
C PHE A 133 3.15 -4.36 -14.61
N GLU A 134 2.88 -5.66 -14.45
CA GLU A 134 1.64 -6.32 -14.86
C GLU A 134 0.86 -6.86 -13.64
N ALA A 135 -0.37 -6.39 -13.51
CA ALA A 135 -1.34 -6.77 -12.48
C ALA A 135 -2.71 -6.14 -12.77
N ASP A 136 -3.67 -6.95 -13.19
CA ASP A 136 -5.06 -6.52 -13.40
C ASP A 136 -5.85 -6.38 -12.09
#